data_AF-A0A7S2P8C8-F1
#
_entry.id   AF-A0A7S2P8C8-F1
#
_cell.length_a   1.000
_cell.length_b   1.000
_cell.length_c   1.000
_cell.angle_alpha   90.00
_cell.angle_beta   90.00
_cell.angle_gamma   90.00
#
_symmetry.space_group_name_H-M   'P 1'
#
loop_
_entity.id
_entity.type
_entity.pdbx_description
1 polymer ?
#
loop_
_entity_poly.entity_id
_entity_poly.type
_entity_poly.pdbx_seq_one_letter_code
_entity_poly.pdbx_strand_id
1 'polypeptide(L)'
;TLFTAKISFDPLGFCGDEEAFDAARSVEIVSARVAMLAVIGLPVAELTHESIAEAAGLPSKLADGGRGPMALNGGDFGSLPELSVGLTVAVLALVAAEYRQRQKQAAGSVPMVGDDPLNPRELSTPTLSPMLKTMLGSAEMFNGRVAMIAIVAMTAQETITGQAIVDLSPSFFGTQ
;
A
#
# COMPACT_ATOMS: atom_id res chain seq x y z
N THR A 1 8.89 -3.66 35.20
CA THR A 1 10.28 -3.67 34.69
C THR A 1 10.43 -4.48 33.42
N LEU A 2 9.57 -4.25 32.42
CA LEU A 2 9.68 -4.87 31.07
C LEU A 2 9.23 -3.90 29.96
N PHE A 3 9.34 -2.59 30.20
CA PHE A 3 9.00 -1.57 29.20
C PHE A 3 10.24 -1.02 28.45
N THR A 4 11.44 -1.48 28.84
CA THR A 4 12.75 -0.98 28.40
C THR A 4 13.46 -1.95 27.46
N ALA A 5 12.78 -2.44 26.41
CA ALA A 5 13.44 -3.22 25.35
C ALA A 5 12.88 -3.04 23.93
N LYS A 6 11.89 -2.18 23.73
CA LYS A 6 11.50 -1.74 22.38
C LYS A 6 11.80 -0.25 22.28
N ILE A 7 12.87 0.06 21.57
CA ILE A 7 13.20 1.44 21.19
C ILE A 7 12.09 1.88 20.23
N SER A 8 11.00 2.40 20.79
CA SER A 8 9.92 3.04 20.04
C SER A 8 10.29 4.50 19.89
N PHE A 9 10.58 4.93 18.66
CA PHE A 9 10.79 6.33 18.32
C PHE A 9 9.45 7.06 18.48
N ASP A 10 9.22 7.64 19.66
CA ASP A 10 8.02 8.41 19.98
C ASP A 10 8.40 9.75 20.65
N PRO A 11 8.89 10.74 19.86
CA PRO A 11 9.24 12.06 20.39
C PRO A 11 8.01 12.90 20.76
N LEU A 12 6.81 12.53 20.29
CA LEU A 12 5.56 13.28 20.50
C LEU A 12 4.68 12.68 21.61
N GLY A 13 5.00 11.48 22.10
CA GLY A 13 4.34 10.84 23.23
C GLY A 13 2.94 10.32 22.91
N PHE A 14 2.67 9.91 21.67
CA PHE A 14 1.36 9.38 21.29
C PHE A 14 1.07 7.98 21.85
N CYS A 15 2.11 7.23 22.24
CA CYS A 15 2.00 5.86 22.75
C CYS A 15 2.26 5.79 24.27
N GLY A 16 1.54 6.59 25.06
CA GLY A 16 1.66 6.61 26.52
C GLY A 16 1.12 5.37 27.23
N ASP A 17 0.12 4.71 26.63
CA ASP A 17 -0.56 3.52 27.17
C ASP A 17 -0.33 2.29 26.27
N GLU A 18 -0.43 1.08 26.83
CA GLU A 18 -0.25 -0.19 26.09
C GLU A 18 -1.29 -0.35 24.97
N GLU A 19 -2.55 0.01 25.23
CA GLU A 19 -3.62 -0.03 24.23
C GLU A 19 -3.38 0.95 23.07
N ALA A 20 -2.86 2.15 23.37
CA ALA A 20 -2.52 3.15 22.38
C ALA A 20 -1.33 2.69 21.51
N PHE A 21 -0.34 2.03 22.12
CA PHE A 21 0.79 1.45 21.41
C PHE A 21 0.36 0.32 20.46
N ASP A 22 -0.51 -0.59 20.90
CA ASP A 22 -0.99 -1.69 20.06
C ASP A 22 -1.88 -1.19 18.92
N ALA A 23 -2.71 -0.18 19.17
CA ALA A 23 -3.48 0.48 18.12
C ALA A 23 -2.56 1.14 17.07
N ALA A 24 -1.57 1.93 17.50
CA ALA A 24 -0.61 2.58 16.60
C ALA A 24 0.19 1.55 15.79
N ARG A 25 0.58 0.44 16.42
CA ARG A 25 1.29 -0.66 15.77
C ARG A 25 0.45 -1.34 14.70
N SER A 26 -0.84 -1.55 14.94
CA SER A 26 -1.75 -2.14 13.94
C SER A 26 -1.88 -1.25 12.69
N VAL A 27 -1.98 0.06 12.90
CA VAL A 27 -2.06 1.06 11.81
C VAL A 27 -0.75 1.10 11.03
N GLU A 28 0.39 1.03 11.72
CA GLU A 28 1.72 0.97 11.08
C GLU A 28 1.83 -0.25 10.14
N ILE A 29 1.40 -1.43 10.59
CA ILE A 29 1.48 -2.67 9.78
C ILE A 29 0.61 -2.57 8.53
N VAL A 30 -0.65 -2.12 8.66
CA VAL A 30 -1.54 -1.98 7.51
C VAL A 30 -1.01 -0.94 6.52
N SER A 31 -0.52 0.20 7.03
CA SER A 31 0.06 1.26 6.21
C SER A 31 1.34 0.81 5.50
N ALA A 32 2.19 0.06 6.18
CA ALA A 32 3.38 -0.56 5.61
C ALA A 32 3.07 -1.48 4.43
N ARG A 33 2.05 -2.34 4.56
CA ARG A 33 1.63 -3.25 3.48
C ARG A 33 1.07 -2.50 2.28
N VAL A 34 0.22 -1.51 2.52
CA VAL A 34 -0.31 -0.64 1.46
C VAL A 34 0.81 0.12 0.76
N ALA A 35 1.79 0.63 1.52
CA ALA A 35 2.94 1.32 0.95
C ALA A 35 3.81 0.38 0.11
N MET A 36 4.07 -0.85 0.56
CA MET A 36 4.81 -1.84 -0.23
C MET A 36 4.13 -2.15 -1.56
N LEU A 37 2.79 -2.26 -1.57
CA LEU A 37 2.02 -2.44 -2.81
C LEU A 37 2.06 -1.19 -3.69
N ALA A 38 1.97 0.01 -3.10
CA ALA A 38 1.98 1.28 -3.82
C ALA A 38 3.33 1.57 -4.51
N VAL A 39 4.45 1.31 -3.82
CA VAL A 39 5.81 1.52 -4.37
C VAL A 39 6.05 0.67 -5.61
N ILE A 40 5.50 -0.56 -5.66
CA ILE A 40 5.60 -1.42 -6.84
C ILE A 40 4.54 -1.03 -7.88
N GLY A 41 3.32 -0.73 -7.42
CA GLY A 41 2.19 -0.43 -8.30
C GLY A 41 2.37 0.84 -9.12
N LEU A 42 3.04 1.86 -8.58
CA LEU A 42 3.21 3.15 -9.26
C LEU A 42 4.11 3.05 -10.51
N PRO A 43 5.35 2.54 -10.46
CA PRO A 43 6.17 2.34 -11.66
C PRO A 43 5.55 1.34 -12.65
N VAL A 44 4.90 0.28 -12.14
CA VAL A 44 4.21 -0.69 -13.00
C VAL A 44 3.06 -0.01 -13.74
N ALA A 45 2.30 0.87 -13.07
CA ALA A 45 1.26 1.64 -13.72
C ALA A 45 1.86 2.54 -14.81
N GLU A 46 2.91 3.31 -14.53
CA GLU A 46 3.56 4.18 -15.52
C GLU A 46 4.03 3.40 -16.77
N LEU A 47 4.64 2.22 -16.60
CA LEU A 47 5.11 1.40 -17.74
C LEU A 47 3.99 0.73 -18.53
N THR A 48 2.93 0.28 -17.87
CA THR A 48 1.92 -0.57 -18.52
C THR A 48 0.72 0.21 -19.02
N HIS A 49 0.45 1.41 -18.49
CA HIS A 49 -0.76 2.15 -18.83
C HIS A 49 -0.83 2.53 -20.31
N GLU A 50 0.30 2.93 -20.90
CA GLU A 50 0.36 3.31 -22.32
C GLU A 50 0.07 2.10 -23.21
N SER A 51 0.72 0.96 -22.97
CA SER A 51 0.50 -0.26 -23.75
C SER A 51 -0.93 -0.80 -23.63
N ILE A 52 -1.53 -0.73 -22.44
CA ILE A 52 -2.91 -1.17 -22.22
C ILE A 52 -3.91 -0.20 -22.85
N ALA A 53 -3.67 1.10 -22.76
CA ALA A 53 -4.50 2.13 -23.39
C ALA A 53 -4.49 1.98 -24.92
N GLU A 54 -3.32 1.76 -25.52
CA GLU A 54 -3.17 1.50 -26.95
C GLU A 54 -3.88 0.20 -27.38
N ALA A 55 -3.69 -0.90 -26.65
CA ALA A 55 -4.33 -2.17 -26.95
C ALA A 55 -5.87 -2.11 -26.84
N ALA A 56 -6.39 -1.27 -25.94
CA ALA A 56 -7.82 -1.06 -25.74
C ALA A 56 -8.42 0.06 -26.62
N GLY A 57 -7.60 0.80 -27.38
CA GLY A 57 -8.02 1.95 -28.18
C GLY A 57 -8.56 3.11 -27.34
N LEU A 58 -8.11 3.24 -26.09
CA LEU A 58 -8.53 4.27 -25.13
C LEU A 58 -7.46 5.36 -24.99
N PRO A 59 -7.83 6.62 -24.70
CA PRO A 59 -6.85 7.65 -24.39
C PRO A 59 -6.10 7.31 -23.10
N SER A 60 -4.79 7.55 -23.08
CA SER A 60 -3.99 7.41 -21.87
C SER A 60 -4.50 8.36 -20.80
N LYS A 61 -4.70 7.84 -19.58
CA LYS A 61 -5.20 8.57 -18.40
C LYS A 61 -4.08 8.95 -17.41
N LEU A 62 -2.84 8.85 -17.86
CA LEU A 62 -1.70 9.35 -17.11
C LEU A 62 -1.80 10.88 -17.01
N ALA A 63 -1.31 11.44 -15.92
CA ALA A 63 -1.14 12.88 -15.79
C ALA A 63 -0.07 13.38 -16.79
N ASP A 64 -0.05 14.69 -17.05
CA ASP A 64 0.89 15.31 -17.98
C ASP A 64 2.32 14.83 -17.73
N GLY A 65 2.97 14.27 -18.77
CA GLY A 65 4.33 13.72 -18.68
C GLY A 65 4.42 12.23 -18.30
N GLY A 66 3.39 11.42 -18.57
CA GLY A 66 3.44 9.95 -18.37
C GLY A 66 3.27 9.52 -16.90
N ARG A 67 2.73 10.42 -16.09
CA ARG A 67 2.78 10.37 -14.63
C ARG A 67 1.63 9.59 -14.02
N GLY A 68 1.89 8.97 -12.87
CA GLY A 68 0.85 8.31 -12.10
C GLY A 68 -0.29 9.28 -11.72
N PRO A 69 -1.56 8.84 -11.71
CA PRO A 69 -2.71 9.68 -11.39
C PRO A 69 -2.77 9.93 -9.87
N MET A 70 -1.85 10.74 -9.35
CA MET A 70 -1.84 11.18 -7.96
C MET A 70 -2.54 12.53 -7.84
N ALA A 71 -3.18 12.78 -6.69
CA ALA A 71 -3.89 14.04 -6.43
C ALA A 71 -2.99 15.26 -6.59
N LEU A 72 -1.70 15.13 -6.26
CA LEU A 72 -0.70 16.20 -6.40
C LEU A 72 -0.18 16.39 -7.83
N ASN A 73 -0.44 15.43 -8.72
CA ASN A 73 0.01 15.45 -10.11
C ASN A 73 -1.08 16.00 -11.06
N GLY A 74 -2.18 16.53 -10.51
CA GLY A 74 -3.33 16.94 -11.31
C GLY A 74 -4.12 15.76 -11.89
N GLY A 75 -4.02 14.58 -11.26
CA GLY A 75 -4.72 13.37 -11.72
C GLY A 75 -6.22 13.60 -11.93
N ASP A 76 -6.69 13.48 -13.17
CA ASP A 76 -8.10 13.57 -13.52
C ASP A 76 -8.81 12.24 -13.19
N PHE A 77 -9.32 12.15 -11.96
CA PHE A 77 -10.22 11.08 -11.54
C PHE A 77 -11.66 11.26 -12.06
N GLY A 78 -11.97 12.36 -12.74
CA GLY A 78 -13.34 12.80 -13.04
C GLY A 78 -13.96 12.22 -14.31
N SER A 79 -13.14 11.85 -15.31
CA SER A 79 -13.63 11.39 -16.63
C SER A 79 -13.41 9.89 -16.87
N LEU A 80 -13.75 9.04 -15.91
CA LEU A 80 -13.60 7.58 -16.08
C LEU A 80 -14.52 7.08 -17.21
N PRO A 81 -14.02 6.46 -18.31
CA PRO A 81 -14.88 5.75 -19.25
C PRO A 81 -15.65 4.67 -18.48
N GLU A 82 -16.88 4.38 -18.91
CA GLU A 82 -17.81 3.46 -18.24
C GLU A 82 -17.18 2.11 -17.87
N LEU A 83 -16.21 1.63 -18.66
CA LEU A 83 -15.46 0.40 -18.39
C LEU A 83 -14.51 0.52 -17.17
N SER A 84 -13.86 1.67 -16.98
CA SER A 84 -12.98 1.92 -15.83
C SER A 84 -13.78 2.16 -14.55
N VAL A 85 -14.90 2.90 -14.62
CA VAL A 85 -15.85 2.97 -13.50
C VAL A 85 -16.37 1.59 -13.18
N GLY A 86 -16.77 0.81 -14.20
CA GLY A 86 -17.27 -0.55 -14.03
C GLY A 86 -16.25 -1.45 -13.34
N LEU A 87 -14.98 -1.42 -13.76
CA LEU A 87 -13.91 -2.19 -13.15
C LEU A 87 -13.62 -1.72 -11.72
N THR A 88 -13.49 -0.41 -11.49
CA THR A 88 -13.23 0.15 -10.14
C THR A 88 -14.39 -0.17 -9.20
N VAL A 89 -15.64 -0.01 -9.65
CA VAL A 89 -16.84 -0.37 -8.88
C VAL A 89 -16.90 -1.88 -8.66
N ALA A 90 -16.55 -2.71 -9.63
CA ALA A 90 -16.51 -4.17 -9.46
C ALA A 90 -15.45 -4.62 -8.46
N VAL A 91 -14.25 -4.04 -8.51
CA VAL A 91 -13.17 -4.28 -7.55
C VAL A 91 -13.58 -3.81 -6.16
N LEU A 92 -14.12 -2.59 -6.03
CA LEU A 92 -14.63 -2.09 -4.76
C LEU A 92 -15.80 -2.93 -4.24
N ALA A 93 -16.69 -3.41 -5.10
CA ALA A 93 -17.80 -4.28 -4.73
C ALA A 93 -17.30 -5.65 -4.26
N LEU A 94 -16.29 -6.23 -4.90
CA LEU A 94 -15.63 -7.46 -4.45
C LEU A 94 -14.96 -7.26 -3.09
N VAL A 95 -14.18 -6.18 -2.93
CA VAL A 95 -13.55 -5.84 -1.66
C VAL A 95 -14.59 -5.61 -0.56
N ALA A 96 -15.70 -4.92 -0.86
CA ALA A 96 -16.79 -4.68 0.08
C ALA A 96 -17.62 -5.94 0.38
N ALA A 97 -17.72 -6.88 -0.57
CA ALA A 97 -18.36 -8.17 -0.35
C ALA A 97 -17.51 -9.04 0.58
N GLU A 98 -16.21 -9.10 0.34
CA GLU A 98 -15.23 -9.72 1.24
C GLU A 98 -15.28 -9.09 2.64
N TYR A 99 -15.33 -7.76 2.74
CA TYR A 99 -15.45 -7.06 4.02
C TYR A 99 -16.75 -7.40 4.76
N ARG A 100 -17.89 -7.46 4.06
CA ARG A 100 -19.18 -7.88 4.65
C ARG A 100 -19.18 -9.35 5.07
N GLN A 101 -18.52 -10.23 4.31
CA GLN A 101 -18.36 -11.63 4.67
C GLN A 101 -17.50 -11.77 5.94
N ARG A 102 -16.46 -10.94 6.07
CA ARG A 102 -15.62 -10.83 7.27
C ARG A 102 -16.38 -10.31 8.49
N GLN A 103 -17.25 -9.30 8.35
CA GLN A 103 -18.11 -8.84 9.45
C GLN A 103 -19.08 -9.93 9.93
N LYS A 104 -19.62 -10.74 9.02
CA LYS A 104 -20.49 -11.86 9.38
C LYS A 104 -19.74 -12.99 10.09
N GLN A 105 -18.47 -13.22 9.76
CA GLN A 105 -17.60 -14.18 10.45
C GLN A 105 -17.10 -13.66 11.81
N ALA A 106 -16.90 -12.34 11.94
CA ALA A 106 -16.50 -11.67 13.18
C ALA A 106 -17.65 -11.51 14.19
N ALA A 107 -18.91 -11.64 13.77
CA ALA A 107 -20.09 -11.52 14.64
C ALA A 107 -20.22 -12.62 15.74
N GLY A 108 -19.29 -13.58 15.80
CA GLY A 108 -19.24 -14.64 16.81
C GLY A 108 -17.94 -14.71 17.63
N SER A 109 -16.98 -13.81 17.40
CA SER A 109 -15.69 -13.81 18.11
C SER A 109 -15.33 -12.40 18.56
N VAL A 110 -14.82 -12.28 19.79
CA VAL A 110 -14.37 -11.02 20.41
C VAL A 110 -13.58 -10.18 19.39
N PRO A 111 -13.90 -8.88 19.19
CA PRO A 111 -13.14 -8.02 18.30
C PRO A 111 -11.73 -7.88 18.88
N MET A 112 -10.81 -8.68 18.37
CA MET A 112 -9.40 -8.56 18.67
C MET A 112 -8.90 -7.31 17.95
N VAL A 113 -8.27 -6.40 18.69
CA VAL A 113 -7.34 -5.40 18.12
C VAL A 113 -6.32 -6.21 17.30
N GLY A 114 -6.45 -6.22 15.97
CA GLY A 114 -5.71 -7.15 15.11
C GLY A 114 -6.48 -7.78 13.92
N ASP A 115 -7.74 -7.42 13.68
CA ASP A 115 -8.43 -7.75 12.41
C ASP A 115 -7.89 -6.92 11.24
N ASP A 116 -6.63 -7.21 10.88
CA ASP A 116 -5.96 -6.64 9.72
C ASP A 116 -6.55 -7.25 8.43
N PRO A 117 -7.23 -6.47 7.59
CA PRO A 117 -7.90 -6.96 6.39
C PRO A 117 -6.92 -7.42 5.29
N LEU A 118 -5.64 -7.05 5.39
CA LEU A 118 -4.59 -7.44 4.45
C LEU A 118 -3.69 -8.53 5.01
N ASN A 119 -4.05 -9.14 6.15
CA ASN A 119 -3.27 -10.23 6.71
C ASN A 119 -3.54 -11.54 5.96
N PRO A 120 -2.56 -12.09 5.23
CA PRO A 120 -2.69 -13.45 4.70
C PRO A 120 -2.60 -14.40 5.90
N ARG A 121 -3.76 -14.77 6.45
CA ARG A 121 -3.91 -15.75 7.54
C ARG A 121 -3.14 -17.06 7.24
N GLU A 122 -2.89 -17.34 5.97
CA GLU A 122 -2.18 -18.52 5.46
C GLU A 122 -0.65 -18.47 5.58
N LEU A 123 -0.01 -17.30 5.77
CA LEU A 123 1.43 -17.27 6.07
C LEU A 123 1.74 -17.67 7.52
N SER A 124 0.69 -17.82 8.34
CA SER A 124 0.74 -18.53 9.62
C SER A 124 0.64 -20.04 9.41
N THR A 125 1.41 -20.60 8.49
CA THR A 125 1.48 -22.06 8.35
C THR A 125 1.98 -22.68 9.67
N PRO A 126 1.44 -23.84 10.06
CA PRO A 126 1.93 -24.61 11.21
C PRO A 126 3.34 -25.20 10.98
N THR A 127 3.93 -25.00 9.80
CA THR A 127 5.21 -25.59 9.37
C THR A 127 6.43 -24.67 9.55
N LEU A 128 6.23 -23.36 9.78
CA LEU A 128 7.31 -22.40 10.01
C LEU A 128 7.76 -22.41 11.48
N SER A 129 9.07 -22.51 11.72
CA SER A 129 9.65 -22.45 13.06
C SER A 129 9.30 -21.10 13.73
N PRO A 130 9.12 -21.06 15.06
CA PRO A 130 8.79 -19.81 15.77
C PRO A 130 9.85 -18.73 15.55
N MET A 131 11.12 -19.11 15.40
CA MET A 131 12.22 -18.21 15.05
C MET A 131 12.01 -17.55 13.68
N LEU A 132 11.69 -18.33 12.65
CA LEU A 132 11.50 -17.81 11.29
C LEU A 132 10.30 -16.84 11.22
N LYS A 133 9.24 -17.08 12.00
CA LYS A 133 8.10 -16.16 12.11
C LYS A 133 8.50 -14.81 12.68
N THR A 134 9.31 -14.78 13.73
CA THR A 134 9.80 -13.52 14.32
C THR A 134 10.73 -12.76 13.37
N MET A 135 11.56 -13.47 12.60
CA MET A 135 12.43 -12.86 11.59
C MET A 135 11.62 -12.29 10.43
N LEU A 136 10.64 -13.03 9.94
CA LEU A 136 9.79 -12.58 8.83
C LEU A 136 8.95 -11.36 9.22
N GLY A 137 8.36 -11.36 10.42
CA GLY A 137 7.63 -10.19 10.93
C GLY A 137 8.54 -8.96 11.13
N SER A 138 9.80 -9.16 11.53
CA SER A 138 10.76 -8.06 11.62
C SER A 138 11.18 -7.53 10.25
N ALA A 139 11.38 -8.42 9.27
CA ALA A 139 11.69 -8.07 7.90
C ALA A 139 10.53 -7.33 7.22
N GLU A 140 9.29 -7.77 7.44
CA GLU A 140 8.09 -7.10 6.99
C GLU A 140 8.00 -5.66 7.50
N MET A 141 8.20 -5.46 8.81
CA MET A 141 8.19 -4.12 9.40
C MET A 141 9.29 -3.23 8.86
N PHE A 142 10.50 -3.77 8.66
CA PHE A 142 11.62 -3.01 8.11
C PHE A 142 11.35 -2.57 6.66
N ASN A 143 10.97 -3.51 5.80
CA ASN A 143 10.63 -3.22 4.40
C ASN A 143 9.42 -2.28 4.30
N GLY A 144 8.45 -2.44 5.20
CA GLY A 144 7.28 -1.58 5.32
C GLY A 144 7.63 -0.11 5.59
N ARG A 145 8.51 0.15 6.56
CA ARG A 145 8.99 1.51 6.87
C ARG A 145 9.75 2.13 5.71
N VAL A 146 10.61 1.35 5.08
CA VAL A 146 11.35 1.79 3.88
C VAL A 146 10.36 2.13 2.76
N ALA A 147 9.34 1.30 2.54
CA ALA A 147 8.32 1.55 1.53
C ALA A 147 7.49 2.80 1.79
N MET A 148 7.12 3.07 3.05
CA MET A 148 6.41 4.29 3.44
C MET A 148 7.23 5.56 3.14
N ILE A 149 8.54 5.52 3.35
CA ILE A 149 9.42 6.64 2.99
C ILE A 149 9.59 6.72 1.47
N ALA A 150 9.75 5.58 0.80
CA ALA A 150 9.94 5.51 -0.64
C ALA A 150 8.75 6.09 -1.41
N ILE A 151 7.51 5.74 -1.06
CA ILE A 151 6.34 6.28 -1.76
C ILE A 151 6.23 7.80 -1.61
N VAL A 152 6.53 8.33 -0.42
CA VAL A 152 6.54 9.79 -0.19
C VAL A 152 7.62 10.46 -1.03
N ALA A 153 8.83 9.88 -1.07
CA ALA A 153 9.92 10.41 -1.87
C ALA A 153 9.62 10.36 -3.38
N MET A 154 9.06 9.24 -3.85
CA MET A 154 8.64 9.04 -5.24
C MET A 154 7.59 10.07 -5.64
N THR A 155 6.53 10.24 -4.85
CA THR A 155 5.51 11.27 -5.10
C THR A 155 6.10 12.67 -5.08
N ALA A 156 6.95 13.00 -4.10
CA ALA A 156 7.59 14.31 -4.02
C ALA A 156 8.47 14.59 -5.25
N GLN A 157 9.29 13.61 -5.65
CA GLN A 157 10.15 13.71 -6.84
C GLN A 157 9.31 13.98 -8.09
N GLU A 158 8.29 13.18 -8.32
CA GLU A 158 7.39 13.35 -9.46
C GLU A 158 6.77 14.75 -9.47
N THR A 159 6.24 15.21 -8.32
CA THR A 159 5.59 16.53 -8.19
C THR A 159 6.52 17.69 -8.48
N ILE A 160 7.79 17.57 -8.11
CA ILE A 160 8.78 18.63 -8.31
C ILE A 160 9.36 18.60 -9.73
N THR A 161 9.65 17.40 -10.27
CA THR A 161 10.33 17.26 -11.56
C THR A 161 9.39 17.37 -12.75
N GLY A 162 8.11 17.06 -12.57
CA GLY A 162 7.16 17.08 -13.69
C GLY A 162 7.24 15.86 -14.60
N GLN A 163 8.00 14.82 -14.24
CA GLN A 163 8.25 13.63 -15.06
C GLN A 163 7.93 12.35 -14.28
N ALA A 164 7.54 11.29 -14.98
CA ALA A 164 7.28 9.98 -14.40
C ALA A 164 8.53 9.42 -13.68
N ILE A 165 8.32 8.59 -12.66
CA ILE A 165 9.44 8.06 -11.86
C ILE A 165 10.30 7.09 -12.68
N VAL A 166 9.68 6.40 -13.63
CA VAL A 166 10.37 5.55 -14.59
C VAL A 166 11.34 6.34 -15.49
N ASP A 167 11.00 7.58 -15.83
CA ASP A 167 11.84 8.46 -16.65
C ASP A 167 12.94 9.14 -15.85
N LEU A 168 12.73 9.36 -14.55
CA LEU A 168 13.76 9.85 -13.63
C LEU A 168 14.83 8.79 -13.32
N SER A 169 14.52 7.50 -13.55
CA SER A 169 15.40 6.38 -13.26
C SER A 169 15.59 5.42 -14.46
N PRO A 170 16.07 5.94 -15.61
CA PRO A 170 16.14 5.18 -16.86
C PRO A 170 17.10 3.98 -16.76
N SER A 171 18.12 4.07 -15.90
CA SER A 171 19.06 2.97 -15.65
C SER A 171 18.42 1.74 -15.01
N PHE A 172 17.28 1.90 -14.33
CA PHE A 172 16.59 0.80 -13.64
C PHE A 172 15.46 0.21 -14.49
N PHE A 173 14.74 1.04 -15.24
CA PHE A 173 13.57 0.62 -16.02
C PHE A 173 13.85 0.45 -17.52
N GLY A 174 15.02 0.84 -18.01
CA GLY A 174 15.43 0.66 -19.41
C GLY A 174 14.70 1.57 -20.40
N THR A 175 14.02 2.61 -19.91
CA THR A 175 13.43 3.68 -20.71
C THR A 175 14.55 4.60 -21.24
N GLN A 176 14.63 4.78 -22.56
CA GLN A 176 15.58 5.63 -23.27
C GLN A 176 14.81 6.55 -24.22
#